data_AF-W6NEQ0-F1
#
_entry.id   AF-W6NEQ0-F1
#
_cell.length_a   1.000
_cell.length_b   1.000
_cell.length_c   1.000
_cell.angle_alpha   90.00
_cell.angle_beta   90.00
_cell.angle_gamma   90.00
#
_symmetry.space_group_name_H-M   'P 1'
#
loop_
_entity.id
_entity.type
_entity.pdbx_description
1 polymer ?
#
loop_
_entity_poly.entity_id
_entity_poly.type
_entity_poly.pdbx_seq_one_letter_code
_entity_poly.pdbx_strand_id
1 'polypeptide(L)'
;MSEKKSTMNKHIENIFNSIDNIVLTEKEQKLRVKLGTKIYNAIFTDDVTTRINIADFSDLDLVNDKNNELAFLFSTIFPVFIKQDGVVFRLYKHKIEVDLSDSMADRYLFMFSDGRMTSGLFECFRLYDDEYIYGVKRIIKVIPLLKQAVIDALDSLSQNNKSLNTNITDLRNKVEIAKNNYKELLNELN
;
A
#
# COMPACT_ATOMS: atom_id res chain seq x y z
N MET A 1 3.45 -15.91 54.66
CA MET A 1 2.19 -15.38 54.07
C MET A 1 2.32 -14.00 53.42
N SER A 2 3.31 -13.17 53.80
CA SER A 2 3.53 -11.82 53.23
C SER A 2 4.03 -11.84 51.78
N GLU A 3 5.05 -12.64 51.44
CA GLU A 3 5.66 -12.67 50.10
C GLU A 3 4.71 -13.19 49.00
N LYS A 4 3.97 -14.28 49.25
CA LYS A 4 2.99 -14.83 48.29
C LYS A 4 1.89 -13.82 47.90
N LYS A 5 1.51 -12.91 48.82
CA LYS A 5 0.50 -11.87 48.59
C LYS A 5 1.07 -10.73 47.73
N SER A 6 2.35 -10.40 47.94
CA SER A 6 3.12 -9.43 47.13
C SER A 6 3.30 -9.89 45.68
N THR A 7 3.71 -11.15 45.46
CA THR A 7 3.90 -11.71 44.11
C THR A 7 2.60 -11.82 43.32
N MET A 8 1.50 -12.16 43.99
CA MET A 8 0.16 -12.24 43.39
C MET A 8 -0.34 -10.86 42.95
N ASN A 9 -0.12 -9.81 43.77
CA ASN A 9 -0.44 -8.44 43.38
C ASN A 9 0.36 -7.97 42.15
N LYS A 10 1.66 -8.32 42.08
CA LYS A 10 2.51 -8.00 40.92
C LYS A 10 2.08 -8.71 39.64
N HIS A 11 1.61 -9.97 39.73
CA HIS A 11 1.06 -10.68 38.57
C HIS A 11 -0.26 -10.08 38.09
N ILE A 12 -1.14 -9.69 39.02
CA ILE A 12 -2.41 -9.03 38.69
C ILE A 12 -2.16 -7.66 38.04
N GLU A 13 -1.23 -6.87 38.57
CA GLU A 13 -0.82 -5.59 38.02
C GLU A 13 -0.21 -5.74 36.61
N ASN A 14 0.62 -6.76 36.38
CA ASN A 14 1.15 -7.07 35.05
C ASN A 14 0.05 -7.46 34.06
N ILE A 15 -0.98 -8.18 34.49
CA ILE A 15 -2.12 -8.55 33.64
C ILE A 15 -2.94 -7.30 33.28
N PHE A 16 -3.27 -6.44 34.26
CA PHE A 16 -4.00 -5.20 33.98
C PHE A 16 -3.22 -4.27 33.06
N ASN A 17 -1.92 -4.07 33.30
CA ASN A 17 -1.05 -3.29 32.41
C ASN A 17 -1.02 -3.88 31.00
N SER A 18 -1.02 -5.21 30.87
CA SER A 18 -1.07 -5.88 29.57
C SER A 18 -2.41 -5.66 28.86
N ILE A 19 -3.52 -5.73 29.59
CA ILE A 19 -4.87 -5.45 29.05
C ILE A 19 -4.98 -3.99 28.63
N ASP A 20 -4.55 -3.06 29.46
CA ASP A 20 -4.59 -1.62 29.15
C ASP A 20 -3.75 -1.31 27.91
N ASN A 21 -2.56 -1.91 27.79
CA ASN A 21 -1.72 -1.79 26.60
C ASN A 21 -2.38 -2.36 25.34
N ILE A 22 -3.08 -3.50 25.45
CA ILE A 22 -3.85 -4.09 24.34
C ILE A 22 -4.98 -3.15 23.93
N VAL A 23 -5.77 -2.66 24.90
CA VAL A 23 -6.90 -1.75 24.64
C VAL A 23 -6.43 -0.44 24.01
N LEU A 24 -5.31 0.13 24.48
CA LEU A 24 -4.70 1.32 23.90
C LEU A 24 -4.22 1.06 22.46
N THR A 25 -3.58 -0.08 22.22
CA THR A 25 -3.12 -0.49 20.88
C THR A 25 -4.28 -0.68 19.92
N GLU A 26 -5.38 -1.32 20.33
CA GLU A 26 -6.57 -1.48 19.50
C GLU A 26 -7.25 -0.15 19.18
N LYS A 27 -7.34 0.76 20.16
CA LYS A 27 -7.90 2.10 19.95
C LYS A 27 -7.05 2.90 18.96
N GLU A 28 -5.73 2.86 19.12
CA GLU A 28 -4.78 3.50 18.20
C GLU A 28 -4.88 2.92 16.79
N GLN A 29 -4.96 1.60 16.67
CA GLN A 29 -5.11 0.92 15.39
C GLN A 29 -6.42 1.32 14.69
N LYS A 30 -7.54 1.38 15.42
CA LYS A 30 -8.82 1.86 14.87
C LYS A 30 -8.72 3.29 14.32
N LEU A 31 -7.96 4.16 14.99
CA LEU A 31 -7.73 5.53 14.52
C LEU A 31 -6.88 5.55 13.24
N ARG A 32 -5.80 4.75 13.18
CA ARG A 32 -4.97 4.62 11.97
C ARG A 32 -5.75 4.07 10.79
N VAL A 33 -6.52 2.99 10.98
CA VAL A 33 -7.40 2.44 9.95
C VAL A 33 -8.34 3.52 9.41
N LYS A 34 -9.03 4.26 10.30
CA LYS A 34 -9.92 5.35 9.90
C LYS A 34 -9.21 6.44 9.10
N LEU A 35 -7.97 6.78 9.49
CA LEU A 35 -7.15 7.75 8.76
C LEU A 35 -6.72 7.21 7.39
N GLY A 36 -6.24 5.98 7.32
CA GLY A 36 -5.86 5.29 6.08
C GLY A 36 -7.02 5.24 5.09
N THR A 37 -8.23 4.85 5.55
CA THR A 37 -9.45 4.89 4.74
C THR A 37 -9.79 6.29 4.25
N LYS A 38 -9.65 7.32 5.09
CA LYS A 38 -9.91 8.70 4.68
C LYS A 38 -8.94 9.19 3.61
N ILE A 39 -7.64 8.88 3.74
CA ILE A 39 -6.62 9.22 2.75
C ILE A 39 -6.91 8.48 1.44
N TYR A 40 -7.19 7.18 1.51
CA TYR A 40 -7.58 6.38 0.34
C TYR A 40 -8.77 7.00 -0.39
N ASN A 41 -9.88 7.28 0.31
CA ASN A 41 -11.09 7.84 -0.30
C ASN A 41 -10.89 9.26 -0.85
N ALA A 42 -9.93 10.02 -0.32
CA ALA A 42 -9.61 11.35 -0.84
C ALA A 42 -8.85 11.30 -2.17
N ILE A 43 -8.07 10.24 -2.40
CA ILE A 43 -7.34 10.00 -3.65
C ILE A 43 -8.24 9.26 -4.65
N PHE A 44 -8.80 8.13 -4.23
CA PHE A 44 -9.66 7.23 -5.01
C PHE A 44 -11.13 7.55 -4.77
N THR A 45 -11.57 8.72 -5.23
CA THR A 45 -12.98 9.09 -5.19
C THR A 45 -13.83 8.11 -5.99
N ASP A 46 -15.15 8.10 -5.77
CA ASP A 46 -16.06 7.21 -6.50
C ASP A 46 -15.89 7.35 -8.02
N ASP A 47 -15.73 8.57 -8.55
CA ASP A 47 -15.42 8.81 -9.97
C ASP A 47 -14.13 8.12 -10.43
N VAL A 48 -13.04 8.23 -9.66
CA VAL A 48 -11.75 7.60 -9.99
C VAL A 48 -11.87 6.09 -9.91
N THR A 49 -12.53 5.58 -8.87
CA THR A 49 -12.76 4.14 -8.67
C THR A 49 -13.63 3.58 -9.79
N THR A 50 -14.70 4.29 -10.18
CA THR A 50 -15.55 3.94 -11.30
C THR A 50 -14.78 3.97 -12.61
N ARG A 51 -13.92 4.97 -12.86
CA ARG A 51 -13.09 5.00 -14.08
C ARG A 51 -12.03 3.90 -14.11
N ILE A 52 -11.43 3.56 -12.97
CA ILE A 52 -10.57 2.38 -12.83
C ILE A 52 -11.37 1.10 -13.10
N ASN A 53 -12.60 1.01 -12.61
CA ASN A 53 -13.50 -0.14 -12.79
C ASN A 53 -14.17 -0.18 -14.18
N ILE A 54 -14.24 0.93 -14.93
CA ILE A 54 -14.70 0.96 -16.33
C ILE A 54 -13.54 0.64 -17.26
N ALA A 55 -12.33 1.08 -16.90
CA ALA A 55 -11.10 0.52 -17.43
C ALA A 55 -10.86 -0.92 -16.94
N ASP A 56 -11.74 -1.49 -16.12
CA ASP A 56 -11.76 -2.91 -15.81
C ASP A 56 -12.49 -3.62 -16.96
N PHE A 57 -11.71 -4.36 -17.74
CA PHE A 57 -12.04 -4.89 -19.06
C PHE A 57 -13.05 -6.05 -19.02
N SER A 58 -14.02 -6.00 -18.13
CA SER A 58 -15.12 -6.95 -17.99
C SER A 58 -15.99 -7.08 -19.24
N ASP A 59 -16.05 -6.04 -20.10
CA ASP A 59 -16.72 -6.05 -21.40
C ASP A 59 -15.87 -6.63 -22.55
N LEU A 60 -14.56 -6.82 -22.34
CA LEU A 60 -13.78 -7.70 -23.20
C LEU A 60 -14.10 -9.11 -22.74
N ASP A 61 -14.62 -9.95 -23.63
CA ASP A 61 -15.04 -11.35 -23.43
C ASP A 61 -13.87 -12.30 -23.06
N LEU A 62 -12.99 -11.85 -22.16
CA LEU A 62 -11.77 -12.49 -21.68
C LEU A 62 -12.09 -13.43 -20.50
N VAL A 63 -13.29 -13.36 -19.92
CA VAL A 63 -13.70 -14.19 -18.76
C VAL A 63 -13.84 -15.68 -19.13
N ASN A 64 -13.76 -16.03 -20.41
CA ASN A 64 -13.65 -17.42 -20.86
C ASN A 64 -12.20 -17.92 -20.75
N ASP A 65 -11.89 -18.54 -19.60
CA ASP A 65 -10.78 -19.46 -19.35
C ASP A 65 -9.42 -19.09 -19.97
N LYS A 66 -8.70 -18.09 -19.38
CA LYS A 66 -7.21 -17.96 -19.39
C LYS A 66 -6.61 -16.67 -18.76
N ASN A 67 -7.32 -15.94 -17.91
CA ASN A 67 -6.94 -14.53 -17.63
C ASN A 67 -5.91 -14.27 -16.54
N ASN A 68 -4.66 -14.00 -16.96
CA ASN A 68 -3.69 -13.14 -16.27
C ASN A 68 -3.70 -11.68 -16.80
N GLU A 69 -4.58 -11.35 -17.76
CA GLU A 69 -4.58 -10.08 -18.48
C GLU A 69 -5.28 -8.93 -17.72
N LEU A 70 -6.29 -9.24 -16.91
CA LEU A 70 -6.94 -8.28 -16.01
C LEU A 70 -5.99 -7.77 -14.91
N ALA A 71 -5.25 -8.68 -14.28
CA ALA A 71 -4.24 -8.33 -13.27
C ALA A 71 -3.13 -7.46 -13.87
N PHE A 72 -2.80 -7.68 -15.15
CA PHE A 72 -1.80 -6.93 -15.88
C PHE A 72 -2.22 -5.47 -16.16
N LEU A 73 -3.47 -5.22 -16.57
CA LEU A 73 -3.96 -3.86 -16.83
C LEU A 73 -4.14 -3.04 -15.54
N PHE A 74 -4.58 -3.69 -14.45
CA PHE A 74 -4.54 -3.07 -13.12
C PHE A 74 -3.12 -2.69 -12.67
N SER A 75 -2.11 -3.47 -13.06
CA SER A 75 -0.69 -3.21 -12.77
C SER A 75 -0.03 -2.18 -13.70
N THR A 76 -0.72 -1.70 -14.74
CA THR A 76 -0.21 -0.62 -15.61
C THR A 76 -0.74 0.76 -15.20
N ILE A 77 -1.89 0.82 -14.53
CA ILE A 77 -2.41 2.07 -13.93
C ILE A 77 -1.57 2.49 -12.71
N PHE A 78 -0.90 1.55 -12.04
CA PHE A 78 -0.06 1.80 -10.87
C PHE A 78 1.31 1.14 -11.01
N PRO A 79 2.40 1.75 -10.53
CA PRO A 79 2.42 2.97 -9.71
C PRO A 79 2.29 4.27 -10.49
N VAL A 80 1.61 5.23 -9.89
CA VAL A 80 1.59 6.64 -10.32
C VAL A 80 2.65 7.41 -9.55
N PHE A 81 3.44 8.22 -10.24
CA PHE A 81 4.58 8.94 -9.67
C PHE A 81 4.30 10.43 -9.62
N ILE A 82 4.61 11.05 -8.49
CA ILE A 82 4.68 12.50 -8.37
C ILE A 82 5.99 12.90 -7.69
N LYS A 83 6.50 14.09 -8.03
CA LYS A 83 7.66 14.69 -7.40
C LYS A 83 7.28 16.07 -6.87
N GLN A 84 7.46 16.32 -5.58
CA GLN A 84 7.14 17.58 -4.93
C GLN A 84 8.20 17.88 -3.87
N ASP A 85 8.76 19.09 -3.89
CA ASP A 85 9.73 19.58 -2.89
C ASP A 85 10.91 18.62 -2.64
N GLY A 86 11.45 18.02 -3.71
CA GLY A 86 12.57 17.07 -3.63
C GLY A 86 12.17 15.66 -3.18
N VAL A 87 10.90 15.41 -2.83
CA VAL A 87 10.38 14.10 -2.43
C VAL A 87 9.68 13.43 -3.60
N VAL A 88 9.91 12.13 -3.77
CA VAL A 88 9.20 11.31 -4.75
C VAL A 88 8.13 10.49 -4.04
N PHE A 89 6.91 10.53 -4.54
CA PHE A 89 5.82 9.68 -4.06
C PHE A 89 5.43 8.69 -5.15
N ARG A 90 5.31 7.42 -4.77
CA ARG A 90 4.77 6.35 -5.62
C ARG A 90 3.46 5.87 -5.04
N LEU A 91 2.37 6.17 -5.74
CA LEU A 91 1.05 5.73 -5.36
C LEU A 91 0.76 4.38 -6.01
N TYR A 92 0.40 3.42 -5.17
CA TYR A 92 -0.21 2.15 -5.54
C TYR A 92 -1.65 2.14 -5.03
N LYS A 93 -2.47 1.23 -5.54
CA LYS A 93 -3.85 1.05 -5.03
C LYS A 93 -3.90 0.78 -3.52
N HIS A 94 -2.92 0.05 -2.98
CA HIS A 94 -2.93 -0.40 -1.58
C HIS A 94 -1.96 0.36 -0.66
N LYS A 95 -1.08 1.20 -1.21
CA LYS A 95 -0.06 1.92 -0.44
C LYS A 95 0.46 3.18 -1.13
N ILE A 96 1.17 4.01 -0.37
CA ILE A 96 2.02 5.09 -0.88
C ILE A 96 3.44 4.84 -0.40
N GLU A 97 4.41 4.90 -1.31
CA GLU A 97 5.83 5.02 -0.96
C GLU A 97 6.25 6.48 -1.02
N VAL A 98 7.04 6.92 -0.04
CA VAL A 98 7.55 8.28 0.10
C VAL A 98 9.06 8.21 0.19
N ASP A 99 9.76 8.64 -0.85
CA ASP A 99 11.22 8.67 -0.89
C ASP A 99 11.69 10.09 -0.63
N LEU A 100 12.28 10.32 0.56
CA LEU A 100 12.88 11.62 0.88
C LEU A 100 14.28 11.80 0.29
N SER A 101 14.94 10.69 -0.05
CA SER A 101 16.22 10.64 -0.75
C SER A 101 16.34 9.32 -1.53
N ASP A 102 17.44 9.14 -2.27
CA ASP A 102 17.74 7.87 -2.95
C ASP A 102 18.06 6.73 -1.96
N SER A 103 18.38 7.06 -0.70
CA SER A 103 18.69 6.10 0.36
C SER A 103 17.45 5.32 0.81
N MET A 104 17.62 4.01 1.04
CA MET A 104 16.56 3.16 1.61
C MET A 104 16.13 3.59 3.01
N ALA A 105 17.04 4.15 3.80
CA ALA A 105 16.73 4.62 5.16
C ALA A 105 15.72 5.77 5.16
N ASP A 106 15.67 6.54 4.07
CA ASP A 106 14.86 7.74 3.94
C ASP A 106 13.53 7.48 3.22
N ARG A 107 13.13 6.20 3.13
CA ARG A 107 11.87 5.79 2.50
C ARG A 107 10.83 5.47 3.56
N TYR A 108 9.60 5.88 3.32
CA TYR A 108 8.44 5.47 4.09
C TYR A 108 7.43 4.74 3.21
N LEU A 109 6.79 3.72 3.78
CA LEU A 109 5.69 3.00 3.16
C LEU A 109 4.45 3.19 4.04
N PHE A 110 3.42 3.80 3.47
CA PHE A 110 2.11 3.98 4.10
C PHE A 110 1.10 3.03 3.49
N MET A 111 0.60 2.08 4.29
CA MET A 111 -0.40 1.09 3.90
C MET A 111 -1.81 1.62 4.21
N PHE A 112 -2.70 1.65 3.22
CA PHE A 112 -4.05 2.21 3.44
C PHE A 112 -4.92 1.33 4.34
N SER A 113 -4.80 0.01 4.21
CA SER A 113 -5.68 -0.97 4.87
C SER A 113 -5.70 -0.87 6.39
N ASP A 114 -4.53 -0.61 6.98
CA ASP A 114 -4.34 -0.52 8.43
C ASP A 114 -3.82 0.86 8.87
N GLY A 115 -3.63 1.80 7.91
CA GLY A 115 -3.03 3.10 8.17
C GLY A 115 -1.61 3.01 8.72
N ARG A 116 -0.91 1.88 8.50
CA ARG A 116 0.43 1.64 9.01
C ARG A 116 1.45 2.42 8.21
N MET A 117 2.40 3.05 8.91
CA MET A 117 3.59 3.59 8.26
C MET A 117 4.82 2.84 8.73
N THR A 118 5.67 2.45 7.77
CA THR A 118 6.94 1.78 8.05
C THR A 118 8.09 2.47 7.33
N SER A 119 9.28 2.48 7.90
CA SER A 119 10.49 2.91 7.17
C SER A 119 10.91 1.86 6.14
N GLY A 120 11.80 2.23 5.22
CA GLY A 120 12.46 1.29 4.31
C GLY A 120 13.38 0.29 5.03
N LEU A 121 13.69 0.53 6.30
CA LEU A 121 14.39 -0.40 7.20
C LEU A 121 13.43 -1.22 8.08
N PHE A 122 12.13 -1.24 7.74
CA PHE A 122 11.09 -2.01 8.40
C PHE A 122 10.76 -1.61 9.84
N GLU A 123 11.17 -0.42 10.27
CA GLU A 123 10.70 0.17 11.52
C GLU A 123 9.23 0.57 11.39
N CYS A 124 8.39 0.18 12.36
CA CYS A 124 6.95 0.45 12.34
C CYS A 124 6.60 1.62 13.27
N PHE A 125 6.03 2.68 12.70
CA PHE A 125 5.65 3.87 13.46
C PHE A 125 4.20 3.80 13.95
N ARG A 126 3.98 4.31 15.16
CA ARG A 126 2.71 4.47 15.86
C ARG A 126 2.15 5.87 15.62
N LEU A 127 0.84 6.03 15.76
CA LEU A 127 0.16 7.31 15.55
C LEU A 127 0.66 8.46 16.45
N TYR A 128 1.29 8.12 17.58
CA TYR A 128 1.89 9.08 18.51
C TYR A 128 3.38 9.37 18.25
N ASP A 129 3.99 8.73 17.26
CA ASP A 129 5.38 9.01 16.87
C ASP A 129 5.43 10.25 15.96
N ASP A 130 6.41 11.12 16.18
CA ASP A 130 6.58 12.34 15.40
C ASP A 130 6.85 12.01 13.91
N GLU A 131 7.62 10.97 13.65
CA GLU A 131 7.88 10.41 12.33
C GLU A 131 6.57 9.99 11.65
N TYR A 132 5.63 9.40 12.40
CA TYR A 132 4.33 9.02 11.85
C TYR A 132 3.58 10.24 11.34
N ILE A 133 3.48 11.27 12.20
CA ILE A 133 2.78 12.51 11.91
C ILE A 133 3.45 13.25 10.75
N TYR A 134 4.78 13.28 10.72
CA TYR A 134 5.56 13.94 9.67
C TYR A 134 5.32 13.31 8.29
N GLY A 135 5.45 11.99 8.17
CA GLY A 135 5.25 11.30 6.89
C GLY A 135 3.81 11.40 6.38
N VAL A 136 2.82 11.22 7.27
CA VAL A 136 1.40 11.31 6.87
C VAL A 136 1.01 12.74 6.48
N LYS A 137 1.53 13.78 7.15
CA LYS A 137 1.29 15.17 6.73
C LYS A 137 1.81 15.44 5.32
N ARG A 138 2.97 14.88 4.95
CA ARG A 138 3.51 15.02 3.58
C ARG A 138 2.60 14.35 2.57
N ILE A 139 2.11 13.14 2.86
CA ILE A 139 1.12 12.45 2.02
C ILE A 139 -0.14 13.30 1.83
N ILE A 140 -0.71 13.81 2.93
CA ILE A 140 -1.95 14.60 2.88
C ILE A 140 -1.78 15.84 1.99
N LYS A 141 -0.64 16.53 2.07
CA LYS A 141 -0.36 17.73 1.27
C LYS A 141 -0.37 17.47 -0.24
N VAL A 142 -0.01 16.26 -0.66
CA VAL A 142 0.12 15.91 -2.09
C VAL A 142 -1.09 15.14 -2.64
N ILE A 143 -2.12 14.86 -1.83
CA ILE A 143 -3.36 14.19 -2.28
C ILE A 143 -3.94 14.81 -3.57
N PRO A 144 -4.05 16.14 -3.73
CA PRO A 144 -4.58 16.71 -4.97
C PRO A 144 -3.74 16.34 -6.21
N LEU A 145 -2.41 16.35 -6.07
CA LEU A 145 -1.49 15.99 -7.15
C LEU A 145 -1.59 14.50 -7.49
N LEU A 146 -1.68 13.64 -6.45
CA LEU A 146 -1.89 12.20 -6.62
C LEU A 146 -3.19 11.91 -7.38
N LYS A 147 -4.28 12.57 -6.99
CA LYS A 147 -5.57 12.41 -7.65
C LYS A 147 -5.50 12.79 -9.13
N GLN A 148 -4.89 13.94 -9.43
CA GLN A 148 -4.75 14.39 -10.82
C GLN A 148 -3.89 13.41 -11.63
N ALA A 149 -2.77 12.95 -11.07
CA ALA A 149 -1.88 12.03 -11.76
C ALA A 149 -2.55 10.67 -12.06
N VAL A 150 -3.45 10.19 -11.19
CA VAL A 150 -4.27 9.00 -11.47
C VAL A 150 -5.23 9.26 -12.63
N ILE A 151 -5.91 10.41 -12.63
CA ILE A 151 -6.81 10.81 -13.72
C ILE A 151 -6.06 10.88 -15.05
N ASP A 152 -4.90 11.54 -15.07
CA ASP A 152 -4.07 11.67 -16.28
C ASP A 152 -3.58 10.31 -16.79
N ALA A 153 -3.24 9.39 -15.88
CA ALA A 153 -2.87 8.01 -16.23
C ALA A 153 -4.05 7.25 -16.86
N LEU A 154 -5.26 7.38 -16.30
CA LEU A 154 -6.48 6.78 -16.85
C LEU A 154 -6.84 7.37 -18.23
N ASP A 155 -6.71 8.68 -18.41
CA ASP A 155 -6.96 9.33 -19.68
C ASP A 155 -5.93 8.90 -20.75
N SER A 156 -4.65 8.82 -20.36
CA SER A 156 -3.58 8.32 -21.23
C SER A 156 -3.81 6.86 -21.65
N LEU A 157 -4.34 6.03 -20.76
CA LEU A 157 -4.71 4.64 -21.07
C LEU A 157 -5.82 4.60 -22.14
N SER A 158 -6.86 5.41 -21.97
CA SER A 158 -8.02 5.47 -22.89
C SER A 158 -7.63 5.90 -24.31
N GLN A 159 -6.61 6.74 -24.46
CA GLN A 159 -6.15 7.27 -25.74
C GLN A 159 -5.17 6.34 -26.48
N ASN A 160 -4.43 5.48 -25.76
CA ASN A 160 -3.30 4.71 -26.30
C ASN A 160 -3.58 3.23 -26.62
N ASN A 161 -4.84 2.86 -26.86
CA ASN A 161 -5.28 1.47 -27.10
C ASN A 161 -4.52 0.69 -28.19
N LYS A 162 -3.75 1.35 -29.08
CA LYS A 162 -2.89 0.67 -30.09
C LYS A 162 -1.50 0.26 -29.58
N SER A 163 -0.95 0.88 -28.53
CA SER A 163 0.41 0.58 -28.02
C SER A 163 0.46 -0.57 -27.00
N LEU A 164 -0.70 -1.00 -26.50
CA LEU A 164 -0.83 -2.10 -25.53
C LEU A 164 -0.29 -3.44 -26.08
N ASN A 165 -0.40 -3.69 -27.38
CA ASN A 165 0.04 -4.94 -28.01
C ASN A 165 1.56 -5.22 -27.88
N THR A 166 2.39 -4.20 -27.95
CA THR A 166 3.86 -4.34 -27.80
C THR A 166 4.26 -4.68 -26.37
N ASN A 167 3.61 -4.09 -25.37
CA ASN A 167 3.89 -4.36 -23.96
C ASN A 167 3.51 -5.80 -23.58
N ILE A 168 2.41 -6.34 -24.14
CA ILE A 168 1.93 -7.71 -23.88
C ILE A 168 3.01 -8.77 -24.20
N THR A 169 3.85 -8.55 -25.21
CA THR A 169 4.88 -9.52 -25.61
C THR A 169 6.03 -9.58 -24.61
N ASP A 170 6.50 -8.43 -24.13
CA ASP A 170 7.54 -8.35 -23.08
C ASP A 170 7.08 -8.96 -21.75
N LEU A 171 5.78 -8.91 -21.46
CA LEU A 171 5.25 -9.49 -20.23
C LEU A 171 5.08 -10.99 -20.29
N ARG A 172 4.74 -11.55 -21.45
CA ARG A 172 4.76 -13.01 -21.63
C ARG A 172 6.14 -13.57 -21.31
N ASN A 173 7.20 -12.86 -21.72
CA ASN A 173 8.57 -13.21 -21.34
C ASN A 173 8.79 -13.11 -19.81
N LYS A 174 8.31 -12.04 -19.15
CA LYS A 174 8.39 -11.91 -17.68
C LYS A 174 7.61 -13.00 -16.93
N VAL A 175 6.46 -13.45 -17.45
CA VAL A 175 5.68 -14.55 -16.88
C VAL A 175 6.45 -15.86 -16.97
N GLU A 176 7.09 -16.15 -18.11
CA GLU A 176 7.93 -17.34 -18.24
C GLU A 176 9.15 -17.30 -17.31
N ILE A 177 9.80 -16.14 -17.17
CA ILE A 177 10.86 -15.93 -16.17
C ILE A 177 10.34 -16.19 -14.76
N ALA A 178 9.17 -15.65 -14.39
CA ALA A 178 8.57 -15.85 -13.07
C ALA A 178 8.25 -17.33 -12.80
N LYS A 179 7.75 -18.08 -13.79
CA LYS A 179 7.52 -19.53 -13.68
C LYS A 179 8.81 -20.30 -13.47
N ASN A 180 9.88 -19.93 -14.18
CA ASN A 180 11.18 -20.56 -14.03
C ASN A 180 11.75 -20.30 -12.63
N ASN A 181 11.71 -19.04 -12.17
CA ASN A 181 12.13 -18.67 -10.82
C ASN A 181 11.30 -19.41 -9.76
N TYR A 182 9.99 -19.55 -9.95
CA TYR A 182 9.13 -20.32 -9.03
C TYR A 182 9.56 -21.78 -8.92
N LYS A 183 9.84 -22.44 -10.06
CA LYS A 183 10.33 -23.82 -10.08
C LYS A 183 11.69 -23.95 -9.41
N GLU A 184 12.59 -23.02 -9.67
CA GLU A 184 13.91 -22.96 -9.04
C GLU A 184 13.79 -22.85 -7.52
N LEU A 185 13.00 -21.89 -7.03
CA LEU A 185 12.76 -21.69 -5.59
C LEU A 185 12.07 -22.88 -4.93
N LEU A 186 11.16 -23.58 -5.63
CA LEU A 186 10.57 -24.83 -5.14
C LEU A 186 11.60 -25.95 -5.02
N ASN A 187 12.56 -26.04 -5.92
CA ASN A 187 13.61 -27.05 -5.85
C ASN A 187 14.53 -26.82 -4.65
N GLU A 188 14.79 -25.56 -4.29
CA GLU A 188 15.57 -25.18 -3.09
C GLU A 188 14.86 -25.46 -1.76
N LEU A 189 13.55 -25.74 -1.79
CA LEU A 189 12.77 -26.12 -0.61
C LEU A 189 12.77 -27.64 -0.34
N ASN A 190 13.32 -28.44 -1.26
CA ASN A 190 13.41 -29.91 -1.17
C ASN A 190 14.86 -30.37 -1.01
#